data_AF-A0A2G6N0D7-F1
#
_entry.id   AF-A0A2G6N0D7-F1
#
_cell.length_a   1.000
_cell.length_b   1.000
_cell.length_c   1.000
_cell.angle_alpha   90.00
_cell.angle_beta   90.00
_cell.angle_gamma   90.00
#
_symmetry.space_group_name_H-M   'P 1'
#
loop_
_entity.id
_entity.type
_entity.pdbx_description
1 polymer ?
#
loop_
_entity_poly.entity_id
_entity_poly.type
_entity_poly.pdbx_seq_one_letter_code
_entity_poly.pdbx_strand_id
1 'polypeptide(L)'
;MGDRYCTGSSIMPQKKNPDIPELIRGKSGRVTGALVSLLMTVKGLPLTYNRDLQEDKEPVFDALDTVKASLSITAELLEHTRFNTEKLHAATYGGFMTATDLADYLVCKNVPFRQAHGIVGRVVAHCQERDIELVDLTLEELQHFSEHLEADIFNVLTVEGSVNSRVSTGGTALVRVQEALEKAETYLG
;
A
#
# COMPACT_ATOMS: atom_id res chain seq x y z
N MET A 1 -6.38 16.31 -1.40
CA MET A 1 -7.82 16.21 -1.65
C MET A 1 -8.40 17.61 -1.75
N GLY A 2 -9.25 17.87 -2.76
CA GLY A 2 -9.90 19.16 -2.94
C GLY A 2 -10.90 19.48 -1.83
N ASP A 3 -11.13 20.76 -1.55
CA ASP A 3 -11.96 21.23 -0.42
C ASP A 3 -13.42 20.75 -0.49
N ARG A 4 -13.93 20.46 -1.68
CA ARG A 4 -15.28 19.92 -1.88
C ARG A 4 -15.46 18.49 -1.32
N TYR A 5 -14.36 17.75 -1.13
CA TYR A 5 -14.37 16.34 -0.73
C TYR A 5 -13.90 16.10 0.71
N CYS A 6 -13.63 17.19 1.44
CA CYS A 6 -13.21 17.16 2.82
C CYS A 6 -13.99 18.21 3.61
N THR A 7 -14.35 17.92 4.85
CA THR A 7 -14.78 18.97 5.77
C THR A 7 -13.57 19.60 6.44
N GLY A 8 -13.69 20.88 6.78
CA GLY A 8 -12.68 21.62 7.53
C GLY A 8 -13.06 21.80 9.00
N SER A 9 -12.12 22.24 9.81
CA SER A 9 -12.42 22.82 11.12
C SER A 9 -12.47 24.34 11.01
N SER A 10 -13.49 24.98 11.59
CA SER A 10 -13.57 26.44 11.69
C SER A 10 -12.44 27.05 12.54
N ILE A 11 -11.79 26.25 13.40
CA ILE A 11 -10.68 26.67 14.27
C ILE A 11 -9.32 26.34 13.64
N MET A 12 -9.22 25.30 12.81
CA MET A 12 -7.98 24.82 12.21
C MET A 12 -8.09 24.77 10.68
N PRO A 13 -7.75 25.87 9.96
CA PRO A 13 -7.93 25.98 8.51
C PRO A 13 -7.16 24.93 7.69
N GLN A 14 -6.04 24.44 8.21
CA GLN A 14 -5.22 23.40 7.60
C GLN A 14 -5.78 21.99 7.81
N LYS A 15 -6.70 21.79 8.77
CA LYS A 15 -7.24 20.46 9.09
C LYS A 15 -8.35 20.14 8.10
N LYS A 16 -8.07 19.18 7.22
CA LYS A 16 -9.04 18.57 6.30
C LYS A 16 -9.38 17.17 6.79
N ASN A 17 -10.65 16.91 7.05
CA ASN A 17 -11.13 15.58 7.45
C ASN A 17 -11.50 14.78 6.19
N PRO A 18 -11.09 13.50 6.09
CA PRO A 18 -11.45 12.64 4.96
C PRO A 18 -12.82 11.99 5.17
N ASP A 19 -13.88 12.81 5.28
CA ASP A 19 -15.22 12.32 5.63
C ASP A 19 -15.75 11.27 4.65
N ILE A 20 -15.47 11.43 3.34
CA ILE A 20 -15.91 10.49 2.31
C ILE A 20 -15.29 9.09 2.54
N PRO A 21 -13.96 8.92 2.60
CA PRO A 21 -13.36 7.63 2.99
C PRO A 21 -13.86 7.08 4.33
N GLU A 22 -14.07 7.94 5.33
CA GLU A 22 -14.58 7.53 6.64
C GLU A 22 -16.00 6.96 6.54
N LEU A 23 -16.90 7.63 5.83
CA LEU A 23 -18.27 7.19 5.60
C LEU A 23 -18.34 5.92 4.74
N ILE A 24 -17.53 5.82 3.68
CA ILE A 24 -17.46 4.60 2.85
C ILE A 24 -17.02 3.41 3.72
N ARG A 25 -15.97 3.59 4.53
CA ARG A 25 -15.53 2.56 5.47
C ARG A 25 -16.64 2.18 6.45
N GLY A 26 -17.35 3.14 7.04
CA GLY A 26 -18.48 2.86 7.95
C GLY A 26 -19.64 2.14 7.27
N LYS A 27 -19.97 2.51 6.02
CA LYS A 27 -21.03 1.90 5.21
C LYS A 27 -20.76 0.46 4.81
N SER A 28 -19.51 -0.02 4.88
CA SER A 28 -19.21 -1.44 4.70
C SER A 28 -20.00 -2.33 5.67
N GLY A 29 -20.14 -1.92 6.94
CA GLY A 29 -20.90 -2.66 7.95
C GLY A 29 -22.40 -2.76 7.61
N ARG A 30 -22.96 -1.74 6.98
CA ARG A 30 -24.36 -1.73 6.51
C ARG A 30 -24.58 -2.79 5.42
N VAL A 31 -23.70 -2.83 4.42
CA VAL A 31 -23.76 -3.82 3.32
C VAL A 31 -23.57 -5.25 3.87
N THR A 32 -22.62 -5.44 4.80
CA THR A 32 -22.45 -6.73 5.48
C THR A 32 -23.69 -7.13 6.29
N GLY A 33 -24.33 -6.18 6.97
CA GLY A 33 -25.58 -6.40 7.69
C GLY A 33 -26.70 -6.88 6.77
N ALA A 34 -26.83 -6.29 5.58
CA ALA A 34 -27.81 -6.72 4.59
C ALA A 34 -27.59 -8.18 4.14
N LEU A 35 -26.33 -8.58 3.91
CA LEU A 35 -25.98 -9.96 3.58
C LEU A 35 -26.38 -10.92 4.72
N VAL A 36 -25.99 -10.60 5.96
CA VAL A 36 -26.29 -11.45 7.12
C VAL A 36 -27.80 -11.57 7.33
N SER A 37 -28.55 -10.46 7.19
CA SER A 37 -30.01 -10.46 7.27
C SER A 37 -30.61 -11.43 6.26
N LEU A 38 -30.22 -11.33 4.99
CA LEU A 38 -30.76 -12.19 3.93
C LEU A 38 -30.44 -13.67 4.17
N LEU A 39 -29.20 -13.98 4.57
CA LEU A 39 -28.78 -15.35 4.92
C LEU A 39 -29.60 -15.93 6.06
N MET A 40 -29.94 -15.11 7.07
CA MET A 40 -30.77 -15.55 8.19
C MET A 40 -32.23 -15.71 7.82
N THR A 41 -32.78 -14.83 6.96
CA THR A 41 -34.15 -14.95 6.45
C THR A 41 -34.36 -16.27 5.69
N VAL A 42 -33.39 -16.74 4.91
CA VAL A 42 -33.53 -17.99 4.13
C VAL A 42 -33.15 -19.25 4.90
N LYS A 43 -32.55 -19.12 6.09
CA LYS A 43 -32.00 -20.25 6.85
C LYS A 43 -33.13 -21.19 7.30
N GLY A 44 -33.15 -22.39 6.72
CA GLY A 44 -34.08 -23.46 7.11
C GLY A 44 -35.52 -23.23 6.62
N LEU A 45 -35.74 -22.33 5.67
CA LEU A 45 -37.05 -22.08 5.09
C LEU A 45 -37.51 -23.32 4.27
N PRO A 46 -38.67 -23.92 4.57
CA PRO A 46 -39.19 -25.05 3.79
C PRO A 46 -39.62 -24.59 2.39
N LEU A 47 -39.67 -25.50 1.43
CA LEU A 47 -40.20 -25.19 0.11
C LEU A 47 -41.73 -25.07 0.13
N THR A 48 -42.37 -24.24 -0.71
CA THR A 48 -41.80 -23.37 -1.75
C THR A 48 -41.77 -21.89 -1.32
N TYR A 49 -42.78 -21.11 -1.68
CA TYR A 49 -42.87 -19.70 -1.30
C TYR A 49 -43.32 -19.54 0.15
N ASN A 50 -42.58 -18.76 0.92
CA ASN A 50 -42.95 -18.32 2.27
C ASN A 50 -42.96 -16.79 2.30
N ARG A 51 -43.83 -16.21 3.13
CA ARG A 51 -44.02 -14.75 3.19
C ARG A 51 -42.81 -14.02 3.75
N ASP A 52 -41.95 -14.71 4.51
CA ASP A 52 -40.64 -14.26 4.98
C ASP A 52 -39.76 -13.70 3.85
N LEU A 53 -39.91 -14.23 2.63
CA LEU A 53 -39.24 -13.74 1.42
C LEU A 53 -39.71 -12.34 0.97
N GLN A 54 -40.64 -11.70 1.68
CA GLN A 54 -40.93 -10.29 1.49
C GLN A 54 -39.75 -9.40 1.94
N GLU A 55 -38.97 -9.86 2.93
CA GLU A 55 -37.81 -9.17 3.55
C GLU A 55 -36.54 -9.17 2.69
N ASP A 56 -36.57 -9.73 1.47
CA ASP A 56 -35.40 -9.80 0.59
C ASP A 56 -35.06 -8.45 -0.08
N LYS A 57 -36.06 -7.61 -0.33
CA LYS A 57 -35.95 -6.40 -1.16
C LYS A 57 -35.22 -5.28 -0.45
N GLU A 58 -35.63 -4.93 0.77
CA GLU A 58 -35.10 -3.77 1.48
C GLU A 58 -33.58 -3.86 1.72
N PRO A 59 -33.04 -5.00 2.21
CA PRO A 59 -31.59 -5.14 2.40
C PRO A 59 -30.83 -5.08 1.08
N VAL A 60 -31.38 -5.66 0.00
CA VAL A 60 -30.74 -5.65 -1.32
C VAL A 60 -30.72 -4.25 -1.93
N PHE A 61 -31.83 -3.50 -1.82
CA PHE A 61 -31.91 -2.14 -2.34
C PHE A 61 -30.98 -1.18 -1.58
N ASP A 62 -30.99 -1.19 -0.25
CA ASP A 62 -30.09 -0.34 0.55
C ASP A 62 -28.61 -0.69 0.32
N ALA A 63 -28.27 -1.98 0.20
CA ALA A 63 -26.92 -2.40 -0.13
C ALA A 63 -26.49 -1.92 -1.54
N LEU A 64 -27.35 -2.07 -2.54
CA LEU A 64 -27.08 -1.66 -3.91
C LEU A 64 -26.88 -0.14 -4.00
N ASP A 65 -27.79 0.65 -3.40
CA ASP A 65 -27.71 2.10 -3.39
C ASP A 65 -26.46 2.58 -2.65
N THR A 66 -26.14 1.93 -1.53
CA THR A 66 -24.92 2.21 -0.76
C THR A 66 -23.66 1.96 -1.58
N VAL A 67 -23.55 0.82 -2.25
CA VAL A 67 -22.37 0.47 -3.07
C VAL A 67 -22.25 1.41 -4.27
N LYS A 68 -23.34 1.66 -5.00
CA LYS A 68 -23.34 2.59 -6.15
C LYS A 68 -22.88 3.99 -5.76
N ALA A 69 -23.46 4.56 -4.70
CA ALA A 69 -23.09 5.88 -4.23
C ALA A 69 -21.62 5.92 -3.77
N SER A 70 -21.16 4.88 -3.06
CA SER A 70 -19.77 4.78 -2.57
C SER A 70 -18.76 4.70 -3.72
N LEU A 71 -19.03 3.90 -4.76
CA LEU A 71 -18.17 3.81 -5.94
C LEU A 71 -18.13 5.13 -6.70
N SER A 72 -19.29 5.74 -6.95
CA SER A 72 -19.39 7.01 -7.68
C SER A 72 -18.58 8.12 -7.01
N ILE A 73 -18.75 8.31 -5.70
CA ILE A 73 -18.04 9.38 -4.98
C ILE A 73 -16.55 9.08 -4.81
N THR A 74 -16.16 7.80 -4.76
CA THR A 74 -14.74 7.40 -4.70
C THR A 74 -14.03 7.74 -6.00
N ALA A 75 -14.66 7.48 -7.16
CA ALA A 75 -14.10 7.84 -8.46
C ALA A 75 -13.87 9.35 -8.56
N GLU A 76 -14.87 10.16 -8.19
CA GLU A 76 -14.77 11.63 -8.16
C GLU A 76 -13.66 12.09 -7.20
N LEU A 77 -13.57 11.51 -6.00
CA LEU A 77 -12.52 11.81 -5.03
C LEU A 77 -11.10 11.55 -5.59
N LEU A 78 -10.90 10.42 -6.27
CA LEU A 78 -9.60 10.04 -6.82
C LEU A 78 -9.14 11.01 -7.92
N GLU A 79 -10.05 11.45 -8.80
CA GLU A 79 -9.76 12.45 -9.85
C GLU A 79 -9.24 13.79 -9.27
N HIS A 80 -9.77 14.17 -8.10
CA HIS A 80 -9.40 15.40 -7.40
C HIS A 80 -8.36 15.20 -6.28
N THR A 81 -7.71 14.03 -6.26
CA THR A 81 -6.60 13.78 -5.35
C THR A 81 -5.30 14.33 -5.95
N ARG A 82 -4.43 14.84 -5.07
CA ARG A 82 -3.09 15.34 -5.42
C ARG A 82 -2.13 14.77 -4.39
N PHE A 83 -1.03 14.22 -4.87
CA PHE A 83 0.02 13.67 -4.04
C PHE A 83 1.11 14.73 -3.85
N ASN A 84 1.57 14.90 -2.62
CA ASN A 84 2.75 15.70 -2.33
C ASN A 84 3.98 14.78 -2.50
N THR A 85 4.52 14.75 -3.72
CA THR A 85 5.62 13.85 -4.10
C THR A 85 6.90 14.14 -3.31
N GLU A 86 7.18 15.40 -3.01
CA GLU A 86 8.34 15.79 -2.17
C GLU A 86 8.22 15.21 -0.75
N LYS A 87 7.05 15.33 -0.13
CA LYS A 87 6.81 14.77 1.21
C LYS A 87 6.83 13.24 1.19
N LEU A 88 6.32 12.62 0.14
CA LEU A 88 6.37 11.16 -0.03
C LEU A 88 7.82 10.69 -0.19
N HIS A 89 8.63 11.36 -1.01
CA HIS A 89 10.05 11.05 -1.18
C HIS A 89 10.84 11.31 0.12
N ALA A 90 10.58 12.40 0.83
CA ALA A 90 11.22 12.64 2.13
C ALA A 90 10.89 11.54 3.15
N ALA A 91 9.66 11.00 3.12
CA ALA A 91 9.27 9.87 3.96
C ALA A 91 9.92 8.53 3.55
N THR A 92 10.51 8.45 2.36
CA THR A 92 11.33 7.31 1.95
C THR A 92 12.78 7.38 2.45
N TYR A 93 13.16 8.47 3.13
CA TYR A 93 14.45 8.56 3.82
C TYR A 93 14.30 8.17 5.29
N GLY A 94 15.22 7.35 5.79
CA GLY A 94 15.22 6.88 7.18
C GLY A 94 14.68 5.46 7.37
N GLY A 95 15.02 4.87 8.51
CA GLY A 95 14.48 3.59 8.94
C GLY A 95 15.08 2.37 8.24
N PHE A 96 16.23 2.52 7.57
CA PHE A 96 16.96 1.41 6.96
C PHE A 96 16.13 0.62 5.94
N MET A 97 15.25 1.29 5.18
CA MET A 97 14.33 0.62 4.25
C MET A 97 15.05 -0.17 3.15
N THR A 98 16.26 0.22 2.79
CA THR A 98 17.11 -0.49 1.81
C THR A 98 17.97 -1.60 2.42
N ALA A 99 17.82 -1.91 3.71
CA ALA A 99 18.56 -3.01 4.36
C ALA A 99 18.25 -4.37 3.72
N THR A 100 17.00 -4.59 3.29
CA THR A 100 16.64 -5.80 2.56
C THR A 100 17.33 -5.85 1.19
N ASP A 101 17.45 -4.72 0.50
CA ASP A 101 18.17 -4.64 -0.78
C ASP A 101 19.67 -4.93 -0.61
N LEU A 102 20.27 -4.50 0.50
CA LEU A 102 21.66 -4.85 0.85
C LEU A 102 21.83 -6.36 1.08
N ALA A 103 20.86 -7.02 1.73
CA ALA A 103 20.90 -8.46 1.94
C ALA A 103 20.75 -9.23 0.60
N ASP A 104 19.82 -8.79 -0.24
CA ASP A 104 19.60 -9.36 -1.58
C ASP A 104 20.85 -9.20 -2.47
N TYR A 105 21.51 -8.03 -2.40
CA TYR A 105 22.78 -7.80 -3.11
C TYR A 105 23.86 -8.81 -2.70
N LEU A 106 24.05 -9.04 -1.40
CA LEU A 106 25.02 -10.03 -0.90
C LEU A 106 24.67 -11.44 -1.37
N VAL A 107 23.39 -11.78 -1.41
CA VAL A 107 22.90 -13.07 -1.93
C VAL A 107 23.22 -13.21 -3.41
N CYS A 108 23.04 -12.15 -4.22
CA CYS A 108 23.45 -12.14 -5.62
C CYS A 108 24.97 -12.31 -5.81
N LYS A 109 25.78 -11.92 -4.82
CA LYS A 109 27.23 -12.18 -4.77
C LYS A 109 27.58 -13.56 -4.17
N ASN A 110 26.63 -14.48 -4.12
CA ASN A 110 26.75 -15.85 -3.60
C ASN A 110 26.94 -15.98 -2.07
N VAL A 111 26.62 -14.95 -1.29
CA VAL A 111 26.59 -15.07 0.17
C VAL A 111 25.29 -15.77 0.60
N PRO A 112 25.34 -16.85 1.41
CA PRO A 112 24.12 -17.48 1.92
C PRO A 112 23.23 -16.48 2.65
N PHE A 113 21.91 -16.50 2.39
CA PHE A 113 20.98 -15.51 2.92
C PHE A 113 21.08 -15.29 4.44
N ARG A 114 21.25 -16.37 5.22
CA ARG A 114 21.44 -16.27 6.68
C ARG A 114 22.68 -15.45 7.07
N GLN A 115 23.76 -15.61 6.32
CA GLN A 115 24.99 -14.85 6.53
C GLN A 115 24.82 -13.41 6.06
N ALA A 116 24.20 -13.19 4.89
CA ALA A 116 23.88 -11.85 4.37
C ALA A 116 23.03 -11.07 5.39
N HIS A 117 21.95 -11.65 5.89
CA HIS A 117 21.11 -11.06 6.93
C HIS A 117 21.91 -10.73 8.21
N GLY A 118 22.82 -11.62 8.62
CA GLY A 118 23.70 -11.36 9.76
C GLY A 118 24.69 -10.22 9.55
N ILE A 119 25.23 -10.06 8.32
CA ILE A 119 26.08 -8.94 7.93
C ILE A 119 25.29 -7.64 7.99
N VAL A 120 24.13 -7.59 7.31
CA VAL A 120 23.25 -6.41 7.28
C VAL A 120 22.84 -5.99 8.68
N GLY A 121 22.49 -6.93 9.56
CA GLY A 121 22.16 -6.60 10.95
C GLY A 121 23.27 -5.87 11.69
N ARG A 122 24.55 -6.20 11.43
CA ARG A 122 25.69 -5.48 12.00
C ARG A 122 25.89 -4.11 11.37
N VAL A 123 25.70 -3.99 10.06
CA VAL A 123 25.77 -2.69 9.35
C VAL A 123 24.71 -1.74 9.90
N VAL A 124 23.46 -2.21 10.02
CA VAL A 124 22.35 -1.40 10.57
C VAL A 124 22.62 -1.00 12.02
N ALA A 125 23.10 -1.92 12.87
CA ALA A 125 23.47 -1.58 14.25
C ALA A 125 24.55 -0.48 14.30
N HIS A 126 25.58 -0.57 13.43
CA HIS A 126 26.63 0.45 13.33
C HIS A 126 26.10 1.81 12.88
N CYS A 127 25.17 1.83 11.92
CA CYS A 127 24.49 3.06 11.51
C CYS A 127 23.65 3.66 12.64
N GLN A 128 22.91 2.83 13.38
CA GLN A 128 22.11 3.26 14.53
C GLN A 128 22.96 3.87 15.64
N GLU A 129 24.12 3.29 15.94
CA GLU A 129 25.05 3.82 16.94
C GLU A 129 25.61 5.19 16.56
N ARG A 130 25.64 5.51 15.26
CA ARG A 130 26.18 6.77 14.70
C ARG A 130 25.11 7.78 14.30
N ASP A 131 23.83 7.43 14.41
CA ASP A 131 22.70 8.23 13.93
C ASP A 131 22.83 8.65 12.46
N ILE A 132 23.21 7.69 11.61
CA ILE A 132 23.33 7.84 10.14
C ILE A 132 22.53 6.77 9.41
N GLU A 133 22.30 6.93 8.12
CA GLU A 133 21.58 5.98 7.27
C GLU A 133 22.56 5.07 6.48
N LEU A 134 22.07 3.97 5.88
CA LEU A 134 22.93 3.05 5.10
C LEU A 134 23.66 3.74 3.95
N VAL A 135 22.99 4.71 3.31
CA VAL A 135 23.51 5.47 2.17
C VAL A 135 24.65 6.42 2.56
N ASP A 136 24.78 6.74 3.86
CA ASP A 136 25.80 7.66 4.37
C ASP A 136 27.14 6.95 4.65
N LEU A 137 27.15 5.60 4.68
CA LEU A 137 28.37 4.83 4.84
C LEU A 137 29.24 4.91 3.59
N THR A 138 30.54 5.06 3.79
CA THR A 138 31.52 4.96 2.71
C THR A 138 31.71 3.49 2.28
N LEU A 139 32.22 3.28 1.06
CA LEU A 139 32.53 1.93 0.58
C LEU A 139 33.54 1.23 1.51
N GLU A 140 34.54 1.97 1.98
CA GLU A 140 35.55 1.44 2.90
C GLU A 140 34.89 0.93 4.17
N GLU A 141 34.00 1.71 4.79
CA GLU A 141 33.26 1.29 5.98
C GLU A 141 32.38 0.06 5.72
N LEU A 142 31.69 -0.01 4.59
CA LEU A 142 30.90 -1.17 4.19
C LEU A 142 31.78 -2.42 4.04
N GLN A 143 32.95 -2.29 3.43
CA GLN A 143 33.89 -3.39 3.21
C GLN A 143 34.46 -3.98 4.51
N HIS A 144 34.45 -3.25 5.63
CA HIS A 144 34.79 -3.82 6.93
C HIS A 144 33.80 -4.91 7.38
N PHE A 145 32.57 -4.91 6.86
CA PHE A 145 31.55 -5.91 7.20
C PHE A 145 31.54 -7.12 6.28
N SER A 146 31.94 -6.95 5.02
CA SER A 146 31.98 -8.00 4.00
C SER A 146 32.84 -7.59 2.80
N GLU A 147 33.74 -8.47 2.37
CA GLU A 147 34.56 -8.29 1.15
C GLU A 147 33.74 -8.28 -0.15
N HIS A 148 32.51 -8.79 -0.11
CA HIS A 148 31.60 -8.85 -1.26
C HIS A 148 30.90 -7.52 -1.57
N LEU A 149 31.11 -6.48 -0.75
CA LEU A 149 30.53 -5.15 -0.94
C LEU A 149 31.46 -4.33 -1.85
N GLU A 150 30.93 -3.96 -3.02
CA GLU A 150 31.64 -3.24 -4.07
C GLU A 150 30.95 -1.89 -4.34
N ALA A 151 31.55 -1.04 -5.17
CA ALA A 151 31.06 0.32 -5.40
C ALA A 151 29.64 0.38 -6.01
N ASP A 152 29.19 -0.69 -6.67
CA ASP A 152 27.84 -0.81 -7.24
C ASP A 152 26.74 -0.96 -6.18
N ILE A 153 27.09 -1.18 -4.90
CA ILE A 153 26.11 -1.25 -3.80
C ILE A 153 25.29 0.04 -3.67
N PHE A 154 25.89 1.19 -3.92
CA PHE A 154 25.19 2.48 -3.83
C PHE A 154 24.08 2.61 -4.85
N ASN A 155 24.09 1.82 -5.94
CA ASN A 155 22.99 1.79 -6.89
C ASN A 155 21.72 1.18 -6.27
N VAL A 156 21.86 0.20 -5.36
CA VAL A 156 20.72 -0.47 -4.71
C VAL A 156 20.32 0.15 -3.38
N LEU A 157 21.19 0.95 -2.76
CA LEU A 157 20.89 1.71 -1.53
C LEU A 157 20.10 3.00 -1.79
N THR A 158 19.57 3.18 -3.00
CA THR A 158 18.63 4.26 -3.35
C THR A 158 17.20 3.74 -3.38
N VAL A 159 16.23 4.63 -3.20
CA VAL A 159 14.80 4.29 -3.31
C VAL A 159 14.49 3.79 -4.72
N GLU A 160 15.02 4.46 -5.74
CA GLU A 160 14.88 4.08 -7.13
C GLU A 160 15.50 2.71 -7.43
N GLY A 161 16.69 2.44 -6.88
CA GLY A 161 17.35 1.15 -6.98
C GLY A 161 16.54 0.02 -6.36
N SER A 162 16.06 0.24 -5.12
CA SER A 162 15.20 -0.71 -4.40
C SER A 162 13.93 -1.01 -5.18
N VAL A 163 13.20 0.01 -5.60
CA VAL A 163 11.94 -0.13 -6.37
C VAL A 163 12.18 -0.87 -7.68
N ASN A 164 13.22 -0.50 -8.43
CA ASN A 164 13.51 -1.10 -9.75
C ASN A 164 14.13 -2.49 -9.69
N SER A 165 14.66 -2.93 -8.54
CA SER A 165 15.14 -4.30 -8.36
C SER A 165 13.99 -5.33 -8.36
N ARG A 166 12.76 -4.91 -8.01
CA ARG A 166 11.57 -5.76 -7.87
C ARG A 166 10.91 -6.00 -9.23
N VAL A 167 11.60 -6.73 -10.10
CA VAL A 167 11.19 -7.00 -11.50
C VAL A 167 10.28 -8.22 -11.69
N SER A 168 9.98 -8.97 -10.63
CA SER A 168 9.03 -10.09 -10.70
C SER A 168 7.63 -9.62 -11.11
N THR A 169 6.80 -10.54 -11.60
CA THR A 169 5.41 -10.24 -11.93
C THR A 169 4.68 -9.68 -10.72
N GLY A 170 4.09 -8.48 -10.87
CA GLY A 170 3.44 -7.76 -9.77
C GLY A 170 4.38 -6.98 -8.85
N GLY A 171 5.68 -6.94 -9.16
CA GLY A 171 6.66 -6.13 -8.45
C GLY A 171 6.54 -4.62 -8.72
N THR A 172 7.28 -3.83 -7.95
CA THR A 172 7.19 -2.36 -7.94
C THR A 172 8.05 -1.68 -8.99
N ALA A 173 8.88 -2.41 -9.73
CA ALA A 173 9.75 -1.82 -10.75
C ALA A 173 8.92 -1.04 -11.78
N LEU A 174 9.47 0.08 -12.26
CA LEU A 174 8.74 0.98 -13.18
C LEU A 174 8.17 0.23 -14.39
N VAL A 175 8.98 -0.65 -14.98
CA VAL A 175 8.57 -1.49 -16.12
C VAL A 175 7.38 -2.40 -15.78
N ARG A 176 7.32 -2.95 -14.56
CA ARG A 176 6.22 -3.82 -14.12
C ARG A 176 4.94 -3.03 -13.84
N VAL A 177 5.08 -1.83 -13.28
CA VAL A 177 3.94 -0.92 -13.05
C VAL A 177 3.37 -0.41 -14.38
N GLN A 178 4.22 -0.08 -15.35
CA GLN A 178 3.80 0.29 -16.70
C GLN A 178 3.05 -0.84 -17.39
N GLU A 179 3.59 -2.06 -17.37
CA GLU A 179 2.90 -3.23 -17.91
C GLU A 179 1.56 -3.51 -17.22
N ALA A 180 1.47 -3.30 -15.91
CA ALA A 180 0.23 -3.48 -15.16
C ALA A 180 -0.81 -2.41 -15.53
N LEU A 181 -0.37 -1.16 -15.75
CA LEU A 181 -1.22 -0.07 -16.22
C LEU A 181 -1.77 -0.37 -17.63
N GLU A 182 -0.90 -0.71 -18.58
CA GLU A 182 -1.30 -1.06 -19.95
C GLU A 182 -2.30 -2.23 -19.98
N LYS A 183 -2.09 -3.25 -19.13
CA LYS A 183 -3.02 -4.37 -18.99
C LYS A 183 -4.37 -3.93 -18.42
N ALA A 184 -4.37 -3.05 -17.43
CA ALA A 184 -5.60 -2.53 -16.84
C ALA A 184 -6.38 -1.68 -17.84
N GLU A 185 -5.72 -0.80 -18.58
CA GLU A 185 -6.31 0.00 -19.66
C GLU A 185 -6.91 -0.90 -20.75
N THR A 186 -6.13 -1.89 -21.23
CA THR A 186 -6.61 -2.85 -22.25
C THR A 186 -7.83 -3.65 -21.76
N TYR A 187 -7.86 -4.03 -20.50
CA TYR A 187 -8.96 -4.81 -19.92
C TYR A 187 -10.24 -3.98 -19.75
N LEU A 188 -10.11 -2.69 -19.40
CA LEU A 188 -11.25 -1.80 -19.15
C LEU A 188 -11.80 -1.15 -20.42
N GLY A 189 -11.03 -1.13 -21.51
CA GLY A 189 -11.39 -0.52 -22.80
C GLY A 189 -11.15 0.99 -22.84
#